data_AF-A0A176S688-F1
#
_entry.id   AF-A0A176S688-F1
#
_cell.length_a   1.000
_cell.length_b   1.000
_cell.length_c   1.000
_cell.angle_alpha   90.00
_cell.angle_beta   90.00
_cell.angle_gamma   90.00
#
_symmetry.space_group_name_H-M   'P 1'
#
loop_
_entity.id
_entity.type
_entity.pdbx_description
1 polymer ?
#
loop_
_entity_poly.entity_id
_entity_poly.type
_entity_poly.pdbx_seq_one_letter_code
_entity_poly.pdbx_strand_id
1 'polypeptide(L)'
;MSQEETRRAVELPRYFSVLPAFRGFYRTVNYKYEEQVSDEVNNPYVSAEETPMSKDELRTFLIKNRLLESEEQTDIDRRYWPGDKEEKKQ
;
A
#
# COMPACT_ATOMS: atom_id res chain seq x y z
N MET A 1 -0.80 0.53 -10.46
CA MET A 1 -2.19 0.28 -10.90
C MET A 1 -2.13 -0.30 -12.30
N SER A 2 -2.92 -1.33 -12.60
CA SER A 2 -3.04 -1.84 -13.97
C SER A 2 -3.73 -0.81 -14.87
N GLN A 3 -3.61 -0.95 -16.19
CA GLN A 3 -4.32 -0.08 -17.14
C GLN A 3 -5.85 -0.13 -16.93
N GLU A 4 -6.39 -1.31 -16.65
CA GLU A 4 -7.83 -1.47 -16.39
C GLU A 4 -8.28 -0.75 -15.11
N GLU A 5 -7.50 -0.84 -14.03
CA GLU A 5 -7.77 -0.09 -12.79
C GLU A 5 -7.65 1.42 -13.00
N THR A 6 -6.70 1.85 -13.82
CA THR A 6 -6.45 3.26 -14.16
C THR A 6 -7.66 3.88 -14.84
N ARG A 7 -8.24 3.20 -15.85
CA ARG A 7 -9.44 3.68 -16.59
C ARG A 7 -10.70 3.85 -15.74
N ARG A 8 -10.77 3.22 -14.57
CA ARG A 8 -11.91 3.30 -13.65
C ARG A 8 -11.56 3.98 -12.33
N ALA A 9 -10.38 4.57 -12.23
CA ALA A 9 -9.98 5.31 -11.04
C ALA A 9 -10.37 6.78 -11.13
N VAL A 10 -10.62 7.38 -9.97
CA VAL A 10 -10.73 8.82 -9.78
C VAL A 10 -9.61 9.29 -8.86
N GLU A 11 -9.16 10.53 -9.07
CA GLU A 11 -8.09 11.15 -8.30
C GLU A 11 -8.66 12.02 -7.17
N LEU A 12 -8.13 11.79 -5.97
CA LEU A 12 -8.39 12.57 -4.76
C LEU A 12 -7.06 13.20 -4.31
N PRO A 13 -7.05 14.17 -3.38
CA PRO A 13 -5.85 14.95 -3.07
C PRO A 13 -4.71 14.12 -2.48
N ARG A 14 -5.00 12.94 -1.94
CA ARG A 14 -4.01 12.05 -1.31
C ARG A 14 -4.18 10.58 -1.71
N TYR A 15 -5.16 10.26 -2.56
CA TYR A 15 -5.58 8.89 -2.82
C TYR A 15 -6.11 8.76 -4.24
N PHE A 16 -6.11 7.53 -4.76
CA PHE A 16 -6.90 7.16 -5.92
C PHE A 16 -8.01 6.22 -5.46
N SER A 17 -9.22 6.42 -5.97
CA SER A 17 -10.32 5.47 -5.73
C SER A 17 -10.60 4.68 -7.00
N VAL A 18 -10.33 3.38 -6.96
CA VAL A 18 -10.59 2.46 -8.08
C VAL A 18 -12.05 2.01 -8.03
N LEU A 19 -12.88 2.55 -8.92
CA LEU A 19 -14.33 2.28 -8.93
C LEU A 19 -14.61 0.83 -9.38
N PRO A 20 -15.70 0.19 -8.91
CA PRO A 20 -16.05 -1.17 -9.33
C PRO A 20 -16.12 -1.35 -10.85
N ALA A 21 -15.66 -2.49 -11.35
CA ALA A 21 -15.68 -2.80 -12.79
C ALA A 21 -17.10 -2.89 -13.37
N PHE A 22 -18.08 -3.30 -12.53
CA PHE A 22 -19.47 -3.52 -12.94
C PHE A 22 -20.43 -2.56 -12.23
N ARG A 23 -20.48 -1.29 -12.64
CA ARG A 23 -21.36 -0.28 -12.01
C ARG A 23 -22.85 -0.45 -12.35
N GLY A 24 -23.17 -1.13 -13.46
CA GLY A 24 -24.55 -1.30 -13.94
C GLY A 24 -25.40 -2.36 -13.22
N PHE A 25 -24.77 -3.25 -12.44
CA PHE A 25 -25.48 -4.35 -11.74
C PHE A 25 -25.90 -3.98 -10.31
N TYR A 26 -25.26 -2.97 -9.72
CA TYR A 26 -25.57 -2.52 -8.36
C TYR A 26 -26.64 -1.43 -8.37
N ARG A 27 -27.30 -1.22 -7.23
CA ARG A 27 -28.20 -0.07 -6.99
C ARG A 27 -27.48 1.23 -7.38
N THR A 28 -28.22 2.29 -7.70
CA THR A 28 -27.65 3.61 -8.01
C THR A 28 -26.79 4.12 -6.85
N VAL A 29 -25.48 3.91 -6.95
CA VAL A 29 -24.48 4.47 -6.03
C VAL A 29 -23.88 5.70 -6.70
N ASN A 30 -23.88 6.82 -5.98
CA ASN A 30 -23.24 8.05 -6.43
C ASN A 30 -21.76 8.02 -6.04
N TYR A 31 -20.87 7.76 -7.00
CA TYR A 31 -19.41 7.71 -6.79
C TYR A 31 -18.75 9.09 -6.89
N LYS A 32 -19.39 10.12 -6.34
CA LYS A 32 -18.83 11.47 -6.25
C LYS A 32 -18.15 11.66 -4.91
N TYR A 33 -16.92 12.13 -4.94
CA TYR A 33 -16.14 12.45 -3.76
C TYR A 33 -16.09 13.98 -3.59
N GLU A 34 -16.09 14.46 -2.35
CA GLU A 34 -16.18 15.91 -2.06
C GLU A 34 -14.99 16.70 -2.61
N GLU A 35 -13.77 16.19 -2.44
CA GLU A 35 -12.53 16.83 -2.89
C GLU A 35 -11.93 16.16 -4.13
N GLN A 36 -12.76 15.80 -5.09
CA GLN A 36 -12.25 15.14 -6.29
C GLN A 36 -11.37 16.08 -7.12
N VAL A 37 -10.15 15.63 -7.42
CA VAL A 37 -9.16 16.36 -8.22
C VAL A 37 -9.41 16.11 -9.71
N SER A 38 -9.67 14.85 -10.08
CA SER A 38 -9.94 14.44 -11.47
C SER A 38 -10.89 13.25 -11.54
N ASP A 39 -11.75 13.24 -12.57
CA ASP A 39 -12.58 12.10 -12.98
C ASP A 39 -11.82 11.09 -13.85
N GLU A 40 -10.66 11.48 -14.38
CA GLU A 40 -9.88 10.67 -15.31
C GLU A 40 -8.43 10.54 -14.81
N VAL A 41 -8.00 9.30 -14.63
CA VAL A 41 -6.60 8.96 -14.36
C VAL A 41 -6.05 8.29 -15.61
N ASN A 42 -5.04 8.89 -16.23
CA ASN A 42 -4.44 8.41 -17.47
C ASN A 42 -3.04 7.80 -17.28
N ASN A 43 -2.40 8.09 -16.14
CA ASN A 43 -1.08 7.56 -15.81
C ASN A 43 -1.19 6.38 -14.84
N PRO A 44 -0.71 5.17 -15.18
CA PRO A 44 -0.66 4.06 -14.25
C PRO A 44 0.25 4.37 -13.06
N TYR A 45 -0.27 4.27 -11.84
CA TYR A 45 0.54 4.47 -10.65
C TYR A 45 1.48 3.28 -10.38
N VAL A 46 2.70 3.29 -10.94
CA VAL A 46 3.71 2.22 -10.81
C VAL A 46 5.07 2.79 -10.41
N SER A 47 5.78 2.11 -9.49
CA SER A 47 7.04 2.60 -8.93
C SER A 47 8.17 2.78 -9.93
N ALA A 48 8.09 2.14 -11.09
CA ALA A 48 9.08 2.27 -12.16
C ALA A 48 8.97 3.60 -12.94
N GLU A 49 7.79 4.23 -12.93
CA GLU A 49 7.51 5.48 -13.66
C GLU A 49 7.46 6.69 -12.73
N GLU A 50 7.28 6.46 -11.42
CA GLU A 50 7.26 7.51 -10.41
C GLU A 50 8.67 7.95 -9.99
N THR A 51 8.76 9.19 -9.49
CA THR A 51 10.03 9.73 -9.00
C THR A 51 10.44 9.01 -7.72
N PRO A 52 11.60 8.30 -7.70
CA PRO A 52 12.06 7.65 -6.49
C PRO A 52 12.55 8.68 -5.48
N MET A 53 12.37 8.37 -4.20
CA MET A 53 12.93 9.14 -3.11
C MET A 53 14.47 9.09 -3.15
N SER A 54 15.14 10.22 -2.93
CA SER A 54 16.60 10.25 -2.81
C SER A 54 17.08 9.49 -1.56
N LYS A 55 18.38 9.15 -1.51
CA LYS A 55 18.96 8.47 -0.34
C LYS A 55 18.78 9.27 0.96
N ASP A 56 18.90 10.59 0.89
CA ASP A 56 18.77 11.46 2.04
C ASP A 56 17.33 11.56 2.51
N GLU A 57 16.37 11.76 1.60
CA GLU A 57 14.94 11.75 1.92
C GLU A 57 14.52 10.39 2.50
N LEU A 58 15.03 9.28 1.94
CA LEU A 58 14.75 7.94 2.44
C LEU A 58 15.28 7.74 3.86
N ARG A 59 16.51 8.17 4.12
CA ARG A 59 17.08 8.15 5.47
C ARG A 59 16.22 8.95 6.44
N THR A 60 15.82 10.17 6.08
CA THR A 60 14.96 11.01 6.91
C THR A 60 13.60 10.36 7.14
N PHE A 61 13.01 9.76 6.11
CA PHE A 61 11.74 9.04 6.20
C PHE A 61 11.84 7.87 7.20
N LEU A 62 12.88 7.04 7.10
CA LEU A 62 13.08 5.89 7.99
C LEU A 62 13.24 6.31 9.45
N ILE A 63 14.05 7.34 9.72
CA ILE A 63 14.28 7.86 11.08
C ILE A 63 13.02 8.52 11.64
N LYS A 64 12.36 9.39 10.86
CA LYS A 64 11.16 10.11 11.30
C LYS A 64 10.02 9.17 11.71
N ASN A 65 9.90 8.04 11.02
CA ASN A 65 8.88 7.03 11.29
C ASN A 65 9.34 5.92 12.24
N ARG A 66 10.53 6.05 12.87
CA ARG A 66 11.09 5.08 13.83
C ARG A 66 11.20 3.65 13.29
N LEU A 67 11.44 3.50 11.98
CA LEU A 67 11.49 2.19 11.31
C LEU A 67 12.83 1.44 11.49
N LEU A 68 13.80 2.07 12.17
CA LEU A 68 15.13 1.52 12.43
C LEU A 68 15.36 1.17 13.90
N GLU A 69 14.36 1.40 14.75
CA GLU A 69 14.43 1.04 16.16
C GLU A 69 14.22 -0.48 16.29
N SER A 70 15.09 -1.14 17.05
CA SER A 70 14.87 -2.54 17.43
C SER A 70 13.95 -2.57 18.65
N GLU A 71 12.78 -3.18 18.53
CA GLU A 71 12.02 -3.58 19.72
C GLU A 71 12.82 -4.62 20.52
N GLU A 72 12.62 -4.67 21.84
CA GLU A 72 13.18 -5.77 22.63
C GLU A 72 12.71 -7.10 22.03
N GLN A 73 13.65 -8.04 21.96
CA GLN A 73 13.50 -9.31 21.26
C GLN A 73 12.28 -10.09 21.77
N THR A 74 11.16 -9.94 21.10
CA THR A 74 9.95 -10.71 21.36
C THR A 74 10.04 -12.03 20.59
N ASP A 75 9.51 -13.11 21.16
CA ASP A 75 9.62 -14.49 20.65
C ASP A 75 8.98 -14.69 19.25
N ILE A 76 8.40 -13.64 18.66
CA ILE A 76 7.78 -13.59 17.32
C ILE A 76 8.80 -13.53 16.18
N ASP A 77 10.03 -13.06 16.43
CA ASP A 77 11.11 -13.06 15.44
C ASP A 77 11.82 -14.42 15.34
N ARG A 78 11.47 -15.38 16.21
CA ARG A 78 11.98 -16.74 16.11
C ARG A 78 11.25 -17.46 15.00
N ARG A 79 11.98 -17.79 13.94
CA ARG A 79 11.52 -18.77 12.94
C ARG A 79 11.16 -20.06 13.68
N TYR A 80 9.88 -20.43 13.64
CA TYR A 80 9.45 -21.74 14.13
C TYR A 80 10.15 -22.85 13.35
N TRP A 81 10.98 -23.65 14.03
CA TRP A 81 11.55 -24.87 13.48
C TRP A 81 10.93 -26.09 14.18
N PRO A 82 10.30 -27.04 13.45
CA PRO A 82 9.64 -28.19 14.06
C PRO A 82 10.55 -29.06 14.95
N GLY A 83 11.86 -29.07 14.69
CA GLY A 83 12.86 -29.78 15.49
C GLY A 83 13.13 -29.18 16.88
N ASP A 84 12.82 -27.89 17.09
CA ASP A 84 13.06 -27.20 18.38
C ASP A 84 12.19 -27.77 19.53
N LYS A 85 11.11 -28.48 19.19
CA LYS A 85 10.26 -29.19 20.15
C LYS A 85 10.85 -30.50 20.64
N GLU A 86 11.75 -31.11 19.86
CA GLU A 86 12.33 -32.42 20.20
C GLU A 86 13.53 -32.27 21.14
N GLU A 87 14.33 -31.20 20.99
CA GLU A 87 15.47 -30.91 21.87
C GLU A 87 15.05 -30.53 23.29
N LYS A 88 13.88 -29.92 23.48
CA LYS A 88 13.36 -29.56 24.82
C LYS A 88 12.80 -30.74 25.63
N LYS A 89 12.84 -31.95 25.09
CA LYS A 89 12.31 -33.17 25.73
C LYS A 89 13.39 -34.16 26.20
N GLN A 90 14.67 -33.82 26.11
CA GLN A 90 15.78 -34.64 26.64
C GLN A 90 16.34 -34.05 27.93
#